data_AF-A0AAP2WJD2-F1
#
_entry.id   AF-A0AAP2WJD2-F1
#
_cell.length_a   1.000
_cell.length_b   1.000
_cell.length_c   1.000
_cell.angle_alpha   90.00
_cell.angle_beta   90.00
_cell.angle_gamma   90.00
#
_symmetry.space_group_name_H-M   'P 1'
#
loop_
_entity.id
_entity.type
_entity.pdbx_description
1 polymer ?
#
loop_
_entity_poly.entity_id
_entity_poly.type
_entity_poly.pdbx_seq_one_letter_code
_entity_poly.pdbx_strand_id
1 'polypeptide(L)' 'MTRSEYEDIEGYAVAAMVGLLAGKDERPVETLSTQAFSMAKAFQAEKVKRLGEKPGYES' A
#
# COMPACT_ATOMS: atom_id res chain seq x y z
N MET A 1 -8.57 2.83 -11.03
CA MET A 1 -8.23 3.52 -9.77
C MET A 1 -9.26 4.60 -9.51
N THR A 2 -10.25 4.28 -8.68
CA THR A 2 -11.17 5.23 -8.07
C THR A 2 -10.44 6.04 -6.99
N ARG A 3 -11.06 7.13 -6.51
CA ARG A 3 -10.50 7.91 -5.40
C ARG A 3 -10.25 7.05 -4.15
N SER A 4 -11.17 6.14 -3.81
CA SER A 4 -10.98 5.24 -2.67
C SER A 4 -9.84 4.25 -2.91
N GLU A 5 -9.63 3.79 -4.15
CA GLU A 5 -8.50 2.90 -4.45
C GLU A 5 -7.14 3.62 -4.34
N TYR A 6 -7.12 4.92 -4.62
CA TYR A 6 -5.95 5.79 -4.45
C TYR A 6 -5.65 6.04 -2.96
N GLU A 7 -6.66 6.42 -2.17
CA GLU A 7 -6.49 6.64 -0.72
C GLU A 7 -6.07 5.34 0.01
N ASP A 8 -6.63 4.19 -0.39
CA ASP A 8 -6.24 2.87 0.14
C ASP A 8 -4.76 2.57 -0.16
N ILE A 9 -4.28 2.81 -1.39
CA ILE A 9 -2.91 2.45 -1.78
C ILE A 9 -1.87 3.37 -1.12
N GLU A 10 -2.18 4.66 -0.94
CA GLU A 10 -1.34 5.58 -0.16
C GLU A 10 -1.21 5.11 1.28
N GLY A 11 -2.31 4.71 1.91
CA GLY A 11 -2.31 4.17 3.27
C GLY A 11 -1.41 2.93 3.42
N TYR A 12 -1.52 1.97 2.50
CA TYR A 12 -0.66 0.78 2.52
C TYR A 12 0.81 1.11 2.23
N ALA A 13 1.09 2.06 1.35
CA ALA A 13 2.46 2.47 1.03
C ALA A 13 3.13 3.13 2.25
N VAL A 14 2.43 4.01 2.98
CA VAL A 14 2.95 4.60 4.22
C VAL A 14 3.24 3.52 5.26
N ALA A 15 2.32 2.57 5.46
CA ALA A 15 2.53 1.47 6.40
C ALA A 15 3.74 0.61 6.03
N ALA A 16 3.92 0.29 4.75
CA ALA A 16 5.08 -0.46 4.25
C ALA A 16 6.39 0.33 4.46
N MET A 17 6.39 1.63 4.19
CA MET A 17 7.55 2.50 4.39
C MET A 17 7.96 2.56 5.86
N VAL A 18 7.01 2.69 6.78
CA VAL A 18 7.27 2.65 8.23
C VAL A 18 7.90 1.31 8.63
N GLY A 19 7.42 0.19 8.10
CA GLY A 19 8.00 -1.13 8.33
C GLY A 19 9.45 -1.25 7.83
N LEU A 20 9.74 -0.75 6.63
CA LEU A 20 11.09 -0.74 6.07
C LEU A 20 12.05 0.10 6.94
N LEU A 21 11.61 1.30 7.37
CA LEU A 21 12.40 2.18 8.23
C LEU A 21 12.63 1.57 9.62
N ALA A 22 11.61 0.94 10.22
CA ALA A 22 11.72 0.26 11.50
C ALA A 22 12.69 -0.93 11.45
N GLY A 23 12.80 -1.58 10.29
CA GLY A 23 13.81 -2.59 9.99
C GLY A 23 15.24 -2.08 9.90
N LYS A 24 15.47 -0.77 10.12
CA LYS A 24 16.76 -0.08 9.96
C LYS A 24 17.33 -0.25 8.54
N ASP A 25 16.46 -0.21 7.53
CA ASP A 25 16.91 -0.24 6.15
C ASP A 25 17.56 1.10 5.79
N GLU A 26 18.86 1.06 5.47
CA GLU A 26 19.69 2.24 5.22
C GLU A 26 19.72 2.67 3.74
N ARG A 27 18.93 2.01 2.87
CA ARG A 27 18.86 2.39 1.46
C ARG A 27 18.30 3.81 1.28
N PRO A 28 18.62 4.48 0.16
CA PRO A 28 18.10 5.81 -0.11
C PRO A 28 16.57 5.89 -0.03
N VAL A 29 16.04 7.00 0.49
CA VAL A 29 14.59 7.22 0.68
C VAL A 29 13.80 6.99 -0.61
N GLU A 30 14.35 7.36 -1.78
CA GLU A 30 13.73 7.12 -3.08
C GLU A 30 13.53 5.62 -3.36
N THR A 31 14.54 4.80 -3.03
CA THR A 31 14.47 3.34 -3.16
C THR A 31 13.46 2.75 -2.19
N LEU A 32 13.45 3.21 -0.94
CA LEU A 32 12.50 2.76 0.08
C LEU A 32 11.05 3.10 -0.32
N SER A 33 10.83 4.31 -0.83
CA SER A 33 9.52 4.77 -1.29
C SER A 33 9.02 3.91 -2.47
N THR A 34 9.89 3.65 -3.44
CA THR A 34 9.56 2.78 -4.60
C THR A 34 9.18 1.38 -4.16
N GLN A 35 9.92 0.82 -3.18
CA GLN A 35 9.62 -0.51 -2.65
C GLN A 35 8.32 -0.51 -1.85
N ALA A 36 8.06 0.51 -1.04
CA ALA A 36 6.83 0.65 -0.27
C ALA A 36 5.58 0.67 -1.17
N PHE A 37 5.62 1.44 -2.27
CA PHE A 37 4.54 1.43 -3.27
C PHE A 37 4.38 0.09 -3.98
N SER A 38 5.48 -0.61 -4.27
CA SER A 38 5.43 -1.96 -4.85
C SER A 38 4.76 -2.95 -3.90
N MET A 39 5.10 -2.88 -2.61
CA MET A 39 4.47 -3.69 -1.55
C MET A 39 2.98 -3.36 -1.39
N ALA A 40 2.61 -2.07 -1.41
CA ALA A 40 1.23 -1.63 -1.35
C ALA A 40 0.37 -2.18 -2.49
N LYS A 41 0.89 -2.14 -3.73
CA LYS A 41 0.24 -2.72 -4.92
C LYS A 41 0.05 -4.23 -4.78
N ALA A 42 1.10 -4.94 -4.34
CA ALA A 42 1.03 -6.38 -4.13
C ALA A 42 -0.02 -6.74 -3.06
N PHE A 43 -0.05 -5.98 -1.96
CA PHE A 43 -1.04 -6.18 -0.90
C PHE A 43 -2.46 -5.89 -1.37
N GLN A 44 -2.68 -4.80 -2.12
CA GLN A 44 -3.99 -4.48 -2.70
C GLN A 44 -4.48 -5.60 -3.64
N ALA A 45 -3.62 -6.14 -4.50
CA ALA A 45 -3.97 -7.24 -5.38
C ALA A 45 -4.38 -8.50 -4.60
N GLU A 46 -3.63 -8.85 -3.54
CA GLU A 46 -3.95 -10.01 -2.70
C GLU A 46 -5.24 -9.78 -1.87
N LYS A 47 -5.48 -8.55 -1.39
CA LYS A 47 -6.71 -8.15 -0.70
C LYS A 47 -7.92 -8.40 -1.60
N VAL A 48 -7.88 -7.95 -2.86
CA VAL A 48 -8.98 -8.16 -3.83
C VAL A 48 -9.20 -9.65 -4.08
N LYS A 49 -8.13 -10.43 -4.25
CA LYS A 49 -8.24 -11.88 -4.45
C LYS A 49 -8.91 -12.61 -3.28
N ARG A 50 -8.65 -12.17 -2.04
CA ARG A 50 -9.16 -12.84 -0.83
C ARG A 50 -10.53 -12.35 -0.37
N LEU A 51 -10.77 -11.05 -0.48
CA LEU A 51 -11.93 -10.38 0.11
C LEU A 51 -12.93 -9.87 -0.94
N GLY A 52 -12.56 -9.92 -2.22
CA GLY A 52 -13.31 -9.27 -3.29
C GLY A 52 -13.09 -7.76 -3.32
N GLU A 53 -13.94 -7.07 -4.08
CA GLU A 53 -13.93 -5.61 -4.15
C GLU A 53 -14.44 -5.00 -2.83
N LYS A 54 -13.88 -3.85 -2.46
CA LYS A 54 -14.35 -3.11 -1.29
C LYS A 54 -15.81 -2.69 -1.54
N PRO A 55 -16.76 -3.02 -0.65
CA PRO A 55 -18.12 -2.54 -0.79
C PRO A 55 -18.14 -1.01 -0.89
N GLY A 56 -19.02 -0.48 -1.75
CA GLY A 56 -19.28 0.95 -1.79
C GLY A 56 -19.80 1.46 -0.45
N TYR A 57 -19.71 2.76 -0.21
CA TYR A 57 -20.41 3.36 0.92
C TYR A 57 -21.92 3.11 0.77
N GLU A 58 -22.57 2.61 1.82
CA GLU A 58 -24.02 2.55 1.82
C GLU A 58 -24.58 3.97 1.72
N SER A 59 -25.55 4.14 0.82
CA SER A 59 -26.23 5.40 0.53
C SER A 59 -27.32 5.68 1.55
#